data_AF-A0A3D2HUK3-F1
#
_entry.id   AF-A0A3D2HUK3-F1
#
_cell.length_a   1.000
_cell.length_b   1.000
_cell.length_c   1.000
_cell.angle_alpha   90.00
_cell.angle_beta   90.00
_cell.angle_gamma   90.00
#
_symmetry.space_group_name_H-M   'P 1'
#
loop_
_entity.id
_entity.type
_entity.pdbx_description
1 polymer ?
#
loop_
_entity_poly.entity_id
_entity_poly.type
_entity_poly.pdbx_seq_one_letter_code
_entity_poly.pdbx_strand_id
1 'polypeptide(L)'
;LIVPGLAVFLAIILYPFVDAVITSFTDRSMLYPDYKFVAFANYVKVFKDPYFGKTLGTTLLFVLGSTILPYTLGFIWAIDLNQGFKGAEFLRGVTLVNWIIPGTAIGFLWSWIFNGQYGILNSILKALGILETGIPWLGQTNTALLCVIVARTWQMLPWYMAFLLGGLQSVSHDQVEAAHIDGAN
;
A
#
# COMPACT_ATOMS: atom_id res chain seq x y z
N LEU A 1 8.94 1.24 32.59
CA LEU A 1 8.74 1.50 31.13
C LEU A 1 7.34 1.13 30.63
N ILE A 2 6.68 0.09 31.18
CA ILE A 2 5.33 -0.32 30.73
C ILE A 2 4.25 0.72 31.11
N VAL A 3 4.26 1.23 32.34
CA VAL A 3 3.25 2.19 32.82
C VAL A 3 3.14 3.46 31.95
N PRO A 4 4.22 4.19 31.64
CA PRO A 4 4.12 5.37 30.77
C PRO A 4 3.69 5.02 29.34
N GLY A 5 4.13 3.88 28.78
CA GLY A 5 3.69 3.45 27.46
C GLY A 5 2.19 3.11 27.41
N LEU A 6 1.70 2.42 28.43
CA LEU A 6 0.28 2.09 28.56
C LEU A 6 -0.59 3.34 28.74
N ALA A 7 -0.14 4.31 29.55
CA ALA A 7 -0.85 5.57 29.74
C ALA A 7 -1.01 6.33 28.41
N VAL A 8 0.06 6.41 27.61
CA VAL A 8 0.02 7.05 26.28
C VAL A 8 -0.91 6.29 25.34
N PHE A 9 -0.83 4.96 25.29
CA PHE A 9 -1.73 4.14 24.48
C PHE A 9 -3.21 4.38 24.83
N LEU A 10 -3.54 4.37 26.13
CA LEU A 10 -4.90 4.57 26.59
C LEU A 10 -5.43 5.96 26.21
N ALA A 11 -4.63 7.01 26.42
CA ALA A 11 -5.05 8.39 26.19
C ALA A 11 -5.14 8.75 24.70
N ILE A 12 -4.20 8.29 23.87
CA ILE A 12 -4.06 8.75 22.48
C ILE A 12 -4.71 7.78 21.48
N ILE A 13 -4.78 6.49 21.80
CA ILE A 13 -5.32 5.48 20.87
C ILE A 13 -6.66 4.97 21.37
N LEU A 14 -6.72 4.44 22.59
CA LEU A 14 -7.93 3.75 23.05
C LEU A 14 -9.10 4.72 23.30
N TYR A 15 -8.85 5.86 23.95
CA TYR A 15 -9.86 6.87 24.21
C TYR A 15 -10.58 7.36 22.93
N PRO A 16 -9.88 7.87 21.89
CA PRO A 16 -10.56 8.33 20.67
C PRO A 16 -11.20 7.18 19.89
N PHE A 17 -10.66 5.96 19.96
CA PHE A 17 -11.32 4.79 19.37
C PHE A 17 -12.67 4.51 20.03
N VAL A 18 -12.73 4.50 21.36
CA VAL A 18 -13.97 4.29 22.11
C VAL A 18 -14.95 5.44 21.86
N ASP A 19 -14.50 6.69 21.85
CA ASP A 19 -15.35 7.84 21.53
C ASP A 19 -15.92 7.77 20.10
N ALA A 20 -15.12 7.34 19.12
CA ALA A 20 -15.59 7.14 17.75
C ALA A 20 -16.64 6.03 17.66
N VAL A 21 -16.45 4.93 18.40
CA VAL A 21 -17.43 3.82 18.48
C VAL A 21 -18.71 4.29 19.17
N ILE A 22 -18.65 5.06 20.25
CA ILE A 22 -19.87 5.58 20.90
C ILE A 22 -20.57 6.57 19.97
N THR A 23 -19.80 7.47 19.35
CA THR A 23 -20.31 8.49 18.42
C THR A 23 -20.96 7.85 17.18
N SER A 24 -20.53 6.68 16.72
CA SER A 24 -21.16 6.01 15.57
C SER A 24 -22.60 5.54 15.84
N PHE A 25 -23.03 5.47 17.11
CA PHE A 25 -24.42 5.22 17.49
C PHE A 25 -25.26 6.50 17.67
N THR A 26 -24.70 7.67 17.30
CA THR A 26 -25.35 8.98 17.41
C THR A 26 -25.46 9.68 16.06
N ASP A 27 -26.30 10.70 15.93
CA ASP A 27 -26.40 11.57 14.74
C ASP A 27 -25.46 12.79 14.81
N ARG A 28 -24.39 12.71 15.61
CA ARG A 28 -23.46 13.80 15.87
C ARG A 28 -22.87 14.35 14.58
N SER A 29 -23.02 15.65 14.40
CA SER A 29 -22.51 16.41 13.26
C SER A 29 -21.47 17.41 13.73
N MET A 30 -20.51 17.75 12.87
CA MET A 30 -19.60 18.87 13.14
C MET A 30 -20.28 20.24 12.98
N LEU A 31 -21.49 20.27 12.38
CA LEU A 31 -22.24 21.50 12.09
C LEU A 31 -23.19 21.89 13.23
N TYR A 32 -23.64 20.92 14.03
CA TYR A 32 -24.63 21.15 15.08
C TYR A 32 -24.09 20.64 16.43
N PRO A 33 -24.18 21.43 17.50
CA PRO A 33 -23.66 21.06 18.81
C PRO A 33 -24.48 19.92 19.47
N ASP A 34 -25.77 19.85 19.18
CA ASP A 34 -26.67 18.85 19.73
C ASP A 34 -26.66 17.55 18.91
N TYR A 35 -26.73 16.42 19.60
CA TYR A 35 -26.86 15.10 18.99
C TYR A 35 -27.74 14.19 19.83
N LYS A 36 -28.32 13.18 19.19
CA LYS A 36 -29.19 12.17 19.76
C LYS A 36 -28.61 10.79 19.52
N PHE A 37 -28.91 9.88 20.43
CA PHE A 37 -28.62 8.46 20.23
C PHE A 37 -29.60 7.89 19.20
N VAL A 38 -29.06 7.35 18.11
CA VAL A 38 -29.82 6.78 16.97
C VAL A 38 -29.58 5.27 16.79
N ALA A 39 -28.95 4.63 17.77
CA ALA A 39 -28.61 3.21 17.74
C ALA A 39 -27.92 2.82 16.42
N PHE A 40 -28.49 1.88 15.65
CA PHE A 40 -27.89 1.36 14.43
C PHE A 40 -28.24 2.11 13.14
N ALA A 41 -28.92 3.26 13.21
CA ALA A 41 -29.40 3.98 12.03
C ALA A 41 -28.28 4.32 11.03
N ASN A 42 -27.09 4.70 11.52
CA ASN A 42 -25.93 4.99 10.68
C ASN A 42 -25.46 3.76 9.90
N TYR A 43 -25.42 2.58 10.53
CA TYR A 43 -25.01 1.34 9.88
C TYR A 43 -26.03 0.92 8.82
N VAL A 44 -27.33 0.97 9.14
CA VAL A 44 -28.41 0.68 8.17
C VAL A 44 -28.33 1.63 6.97
N LYS A 45 -28.04 2.92 7.20
CA LYS A 45 -27.85 3.90 6.13
C LYS A 45 -26.68 3.52 5.21
N VAL A 46 -25.54 3.10 5.77
CA VAL A 46 -24.37 2.66 4.98
C VAL A 46 -24.68 1.41 4.17
N PHE A 47 -25.31 0.39 4.77
CA PHE A 47 -25.63 -0.85 4.05
C PHE A 47 -26.74 -0.69 3.00
N LYS A 48 -27.59 0.32 3.12
CA LYS A 48 -28.60 0.68 2.11
C LYS A 48 -28.08 1.63 1.03
N ASP A 49 -26.84 2.13 1.16
CA ASP A 49 -26.25 3.00 0.16
C ASP A 49 -26.00 2.21 -1.13
N PRO A 50 -26.56 2.64 -2.29
CA PRO A 50 -26.37 1.93 -3.57
C PRO A 50 -24.91 1.87 -4.01
N TYR A 51 -24.03 2.74 -3.51
CA TYR A 51 -22.61 2.75 -3.82
C TYR A 51 -21.77 1.87 -2.89
N PHE A 52 -22.32 1.40 -1.76
CA PHE A 52 -21.55 0.65 -0.75
C PHE A 52 -20.84 -0.57 -1.35
N GLY A 53 -21.56 -1.41 -2.08
CA GLY A 53 -20.99 -2.62 -2.70
C GLY A 53 -19.89 -2.30 -3.72
N LYS A 54 -20.07 -1.25 -4.52
CA LYS A 54 -19.05 -0.81 -5.50
C LYS A 54 -17.79 -0.28 -4.79
N THR A 55 -17.96 0.55 -3.76
CA THR A 55 -16.86 1.08 -2.97
C THR A 55 -16.10 -0.06 -2.28
N LEU A 56 -16.81 -0.99 -1.65
CA LEU A 56 -16.21 -2.16 -1.01
C LEU A 56 -15.40 -3.01 -2.00
N GLY A 57 -15.96 -3.28 -3.18
CA GLY A 57 -15.25 -4.01 -4.25
C GLY A 57 -13.98 -3.29 -4.71
N THR A 58 -14.05 -1.98 -4.96
CA THR A 58 -12.86 -1.18 -5.31
C THR A 58 -11.82 -1.18 -4.19
N THR A 59 -12.23 -1.06 -2.92
CA THR A 59 -11.33 -1.12 -1.77
C THR A 59 -10.67 -2.49 -1.64
N LEU A 60 -11.42 -3.59 -1.81
CA LEU A 60 -10.87 -4.94 -1.77
C LEU A 60 -9.85 -5.17 -2.88
N LEU A 61 -10.18 -4.77 -4.12
CA LEU A 61 -9.25 -4.85 -5.24
C LEU A 61 -8.00 -4.01 -5.01
N PHE A 62 -8.17 -2.81 -4.45
CA PHE A 62 -7.04 -1.96 -4.07
C PHE A 62 -6.16 -2.65 -3.02
N VAL A 63 -6.73 -3.15 -1.92
CA VAL A 63 -5.98 -3.80 -0.83
C VAL A 63 -5.26 -5.04 -1.33
N LEU A 64 -5.95 -5.92 -2.06
CA LEU A 64 -5.35 -7.13 -2.60
C LEU A 64 -4.22 -6.80 -3.59
N GLY A 65 -4.48 -5.92 -4.56
CA GLY A 65 -3.48 -5.52 -5.55
C GLY A 65 -2.27 -4.82 -4.93
N SER A 66 -2.50 -3.89 -4.01
CA SER A 66 -1.45 -3.12 -3.34
C SER A 66 -0.71 -3.87 -2.22
N THR A 67 -1.13 -5.09 -1.92
CA THR A 67 -0.44 -6.00 -0.98
C THR A 67 0.28 -7.10 -1.74
N ILE A 68 -0.45 -7.87 -2.56
CA ILE A 68 0.08 -9.05 -3.25
C ILE A 68 1.17 -8.65 -4.25
N LEU A 69 0.94 -7.62 -5.07
CA LEU A 69 1.88 -7.25 -6.12
C LEU A 69 3.25 -6.80 -5.56
N PRO A 70 3.34 -5.82 -4.63
CA PRO A 70 4.63 -5.43 -4.08
C PRO A 70 5.25 -6.50 -3.17
N TYR A 71 4.44 -7.31 -2.49
CA TYR A 71 4.96 -8.46 -1.73
C TYR A 71 5.67 -9.44 -2.65
N THR A 72 5.01 -9.88 -3.73
CA THR A 72 5.58 -10.87 -4.66
C THR A 72 6.83 -10.32 -5.35
N LEU A 73 6.78 -9.09 -5.86
CA LEU A 73 7.94 -8.47 -6.50
C LEU A 73 9.09 -8.22 -5.50
N GLY A 74 8.75 -7.78 -4.29
CA GLY A 74 9.72 -7.60 -3.20
C GLY A 74 10.35 -8.92 -2.77
N PHE A 75 9.58 -10.02 -2.77
CA PHE A 75 10.08 -11.35 -2.41
C PHE A 75 11.02 -11.90 -3.46
N ILE A 76 10.66 -11.80 -4.75
CA ILE A 76 11.55 -12.17 -5.87
C ILE A 76 12.87 -11.40 -5.74
N TRP A 77 12.78 -10.08 -5.54
CA TRP A 77 13.96 -9.24 -5.40
C TRP A 77 14.78 -9.57 -4.14
N ALA A 78 14.13 -9.93 -3.03
CA ALA A 78 14.81 -10.40 -1.83
C ALA A 78 15.58 -11.71 -2.06
N ILE A 79 14.99 -12.67 -2.77
CA ILE A 79 15.66 -13.93 -3.12
C ILE A 79 16.89 -13.65 -3.99
N ASP A 80 16.76 -12.81 -5.01
CA ASP A 80 17.87 -12.44 -5.89
C ASP A 80 19.03 -11.83 -5.09
N LEU A 81 18.72 -10.85 -4.22
CA LEU A 81 19.72 -10.20 -3.37
C LEU A 81 20.33 -11.15 -2.33
N ASN A 82 19.58 -12.16 -1.88
CA ASN A 82 20.06 -13.17 -0.93
C ASN A 82 21.11 -14.13 -1.53
N GLN A 83 21.25 -14.19 -2.86
CA GLN A 83 22.28 -15.01 -3.51
C GLN A 83 23.71 -14.48 -3.30
N GLY A 84 23.87 -13.24 -2.82
CA GLY A 84 25.19 -12.70 -2.44
C GLY A 84 26.11 -12.36 -3.62
N PHE A 85 25.56 -12.08 -4.80
CA PHE A 85 26.37 -11.70 -5.96
C PHE A 85 27.04 -10.32 -5.79
N LYS A 86 28.12 -10.09 -6.55
CA LYS A 86 28.87 -8.82 -6.50
C LYS A 86 27.96 -7.65 -6.87
N GLY A 87 27.73 -6.74 -5.92
CA GLY A 87 26.86 -5.57 -6.11
C GLY A 87 25.50 -5.68 -5.43
N ALA A 88 25.14 -6.82 -4.81
CA ALA A 88 23.87 -7.00 -4.11
C ALA A 88 23.65 -5.93 -3.01
N GLU A 89 24.66 -5.63 -2.20
CA GLU A 89 24.56 -4.59 -1.16
C GLU A 89 24.32 -3.19 -1.73
N PHE A 90 24.92 -2.87 -2.88
CA PHE A 90 24.66 -1.60 -3.55
C PHE A 90 23.22 -1.51 -4.08
N LEU A 91 22.75 -2.58 -4.74
CA LEU A 91 21.37 -2.65 -5.25
C LEU A 91 20.33 -2.61 -4.13
N ARG A 92 20.61 -3.26 -2.98
CA ARG A 92 19.82 -3.15 -1.76
C ARG A 92 19.70 -1.70 -1.31
N GLY A 93 20.83 -0.99 -1.21
CA GLY A 93 20.87 0.42 -0.82
C GLY A 93 20.08 1.32 -1.77
N VAL A 94 20.29 1.20 -3.07
CA VAL A 94 19.58 1.99 -4.09
C VAL A 94 18.07 1.72 -4.07
N THR A 95 17.67 0.46 -3.89
CA THR A 95 16.25 0.08 -3.81
C THR A 95 15.57 0.77 -2.61
N LEU A 96 16.25 0.81 -1.46
CA LEU A 96 15.72 1.40 -0.23
C LEU A 96 15.50 2.91 -0.29
N VAL A 97 16.25 3.64 -1.13
CA VAL A 97 16.12 5.11 -1.28
C VAL A 97 14.67 5.50 -1.57
N ASN A 98 13.98 4.70 -2.38
CA ASN A 98 12.62 5.00 -2.79
C ASN A 98 11.62 5.01 -1.61
N TRP A 99 11.81 4.15 -0.60
CA TRP A 99 10.90 4.08 0.54
C TRP A 99 10.98 5.32 1.46
N ILE A 100 12.07 6.07 1.40
CA ILE A 100 12.30 7.26 2.23
C ILE A 100 11.48 8.45 1.71
N ILE A 101 11.05 8.43 0.45
CA ILE A 101 10.31 9.54 -0.18
C ILE A 101 8.92 9.67 0.48
N PRO A 102 8.51 10.87 0.93
CA PRO A 102 7.19 11.09 1.50
C PRO A 102 6.06 10.67 0.54
N GLY A 103 5.02 10.03 1.08
CA GLY A 103 3.90 9.53 0.27
C GLY A 103 3.20 10.60 -0.57
N THR A 104 3.18 11.85 -0.10
CA THR A 104 2.65 13.00 -0.86
C THR A 104 3.48 13.31 -2.10
N ALA A 105 4.81 13.31 -1.98
CA ALA A 105 5.73 13.53 -3.10
C ALA A 105 5.62 12.41 -4.15
N ILE A 106 5.48 11.15 -3.70
CA ILE A 106 5.20 10.01 -4.58
C ILE A 106 3.86 10.20 -5.30
N GLY A 107 2.84 10.68 -4.60
CA GLY A 107 1.54 11.02 -5.19
C GLY A 107 1.65 12.04 -6.33
N PHE A 108 2.43 13.11 -6.13
CA PHE A 108 2.68 14.11 -7.18
C PHE A 108 3.46 13.53 -8.37
N LEU A 109 4.53 12.78 -8.09
CA LEU A 109 5.36 12.16 -9.13
C LEU A 109 4.51 11.24 -10.03
N TRP A 110 3.75 10.33 -9.44
CA TRP A 110 2.93 9.39 -10.22
C TRP A 110 1.75 10.06 -10.89
N SER A 111 1.15 11.11 -10.28
CA SER A 111 0.12 11.91 -10.95
C SER A 111 0.66 12.62 -12.19
N TRP A 112 1.92 13.09 -12.15
CA TRP A 112 2.60 13.64 -13.30
C TRP A 112 2.88 12.56 -14.36
N ILE A 113 3.42 11.39 -13.96
CA ILE A 113 3.69 10.27 -14.88
C ILE A 113 2.42 9.85 -15.64
N PHE A 114 1.30 9.75 -14.92
CA PHE A 114 0.00 9.33 -15.44
C PHE A 114 -0.81 10.48 -16.07
N ASN A 115 -0.24 11.68 -16.21
CA ASN A 115 -0.95 12.79 -16.81
C ASN A 115 -1.23 12.56 -18.31
N GLY A 116 -2.46 12.84 -18.75
CA GLY A 116 -2.91 12.61 -20.12
C GLY A 116 -2.30 13.55 -21.17
N GLN A 117 -1.88 14.76 -20.77
CA GLN A 117 -1.41 15.80 -21.68
C GLN A 117 0.11 15.87 -21.75
N TYR A 118 0.78 15.84 -20.59
CA TYR A 118 2.23 16.05 -20.48
C TYR A 118 2.95 14.95 -19.69
N GLY A 119 2.27 13.85 -19.37
CA GLY A 119 2.86 12.77 -18.58
C GLY A 119 3.84 11.91 -19.37
N ILE A 120 4.95 11.53 -18.73
CA ILE A 120 6.03 10.79 -19.38
C ILE A 120 5.58 9.42 -19.91
N LEU A 121 4.62 8.75 -19.26
CA LEU A 121 4.11 7.47 -19.73
C LEU A 121 3.45 7.59 -21.11
N ASN A 122 2.60 8.62 -21.29
CA ASN A 122 1.98 8.89 -22.57
C ASN A 122 3.03 9.27 -23.63
N SER A 123 4.03 10.07 -23.27
CA SER A 123 5.11 10.46 -24.19
C SER A 123 5.90 9.25 -24.69
N ILE A 124 6.26 8.32 -23.80
CA ILE A 124 6.98 7.09 -24.16
C ILE A 124 6.09 6.20 -25.06
N LEU A 125 4.83 5.98 -24.68
CA LEU A 125 3.92 5.12 -25.45
C LEU A 125 3.61 5.69 -26.85
N LYS A 126 3.53 7.02 -26.99
CA LYS A 126 3.41 7.69 -28.30
C LYS A 126 4.68 7.54 -29.13
N ALA A 127 5.85 7.72 -28.53
CA ALA A 127 7.13 7.57 -29.24
C ALA A 127 7.34 6.13 -29.74
N LEU A 128 6.82 5.13 -29.02
CA LEU A 128 6.83 3.72 -29.44
C LEU A 128 5.74 3.37 -30.46
N GLY A 129 4.88 4.31 -30.85
CA GLY A 129 3.76 4.07 -31.78
C GLY A 129 2.62 3.22 -31.18
N ILE A 130 2.61 3.01 -29.85
CA ILE A 130 1.58 2.23 -29.15
C ILE A 130 0.30 3.06 -28.97
N LEU A 131 0.44 4.37 -28.78
CA LEU A 131 -0.67 5.30 -28.63
C LEU A 131 -0.61 6.40 -29.67
N GLU A 132 -1.75 6.71 -30.29
CA GLU A 132 -1.90 7.89 -31.15
C GLU A 132 -2.22 9.14 -30.34
N THR A 133 -3.07 8.99 -29.31
CA THR A 133 -3.53 10.09 -28.45
C THR A 133 -3.22 9.80 -26.98
N GLY A 134 -3.13 10.86 -26.17
CA GLY A 134 -2.80 10.72 -24.75
C GLY A 134 -4.00 10.21 -23.96
N ILE A 135 -3.75 9.23 -23.08
CA ILE A 135 -4.79 8.67 -22.21
C ILE A 135 -4.73 9.37 -20.84
N PRO A 136 -5.84 9.96 -20.34
CA PRO A 136 -5.90 10.49 -18.98
C PRO A 136 -6.10 9.34 -17.99
N TRP A 137 -5.03 8.62 -17.66
CA TRP A 137 -5.08 7.37 -16.89
C TRP A 137 -5.78 7.47 -15.52
N LEU A 138 -5.60 8.59 -14.82
CA LEU A 138 -6.29 8.83 -13.53
C LEU A 138 -7.74 9.33 -13.70
N GLY A 139 -8.13 9.75 -14.90
CA GLY A 139 -9.45 10.27 -15.21
C GLY A 139 -10.46 9.21 -15.67
N GLN A 140 -10.03 7.95 -15.84
CA GLN A 140 -10.90 6.88 -16.31
C GLN A 140 -11.14 5.84 -15.21
N THR A 141 -12.40 5.44 -15.04
CA THR A 141 -12.85 4.47 -14.01
C THR A 141 -12.08 3.13 -14.06
N ASN A 142 -11.71 2.71 -15.25
CA ASN A 142 -11.10 1.41 -15.56
C ASN A 142 -9.57 1.39 -15.40
N THR A 143 -8.88 2.53 -15.43
CA THR A 143 -7.41 2.59 -15.33
C THR A 143 -6.93 3.26 -14.05
N ALA A 144 -7.72 4.14 -13.43
CA ALA A 144 -7.32 4.87 -12.23
C ALA A 144 -6.90 3.95 -11.07
N LEU A 145 -7.68 2.89 -10.79
CA LEU A 145 -7.34 1.95 -9.71
C LEU A 145 -6.00 1.25 -9.96
N LEU A 146 -5.76 0.81 -11.21
CA LEU A 146 -4.52 0.15 -11.59
C LEU A 146 -3.32 1.11 -11.44
N CYS A 147 -3.47 2.36 -11.86
CA CYS A 147 -2.44 3.39 -11.68
C CYS A 147 -2.05 3.58 -10.21
N VAL A 148 -3.04 3.66 -9.31
CA VAL A 148 -2.80 3.80 -7.88
C VAL A 148 -2.12 2.53 -7.32
N ILE A 149 -2.51 1.33 -7.76
CA ILE A 149 -1.86 0.07 -7.35
C ILE A 149 -0.41 0.04 -7.83
N VAL A 150 -0.11 0.46 -9.06
CA VAL A 150 1.26 0.51 -9.61
C VAL A 150 2.13 1.49 -8.82
N ALA A 151 1.63 2.70 -8.57
CA ALA A 151 2.33 3.70 -7.77
C ALA A 151 2.62 3.19 -6.35
N ARG A 152 1.61 2.56 -5.72
CA ARG A 152 1.73 1.97 -4.39
C ARG A 152 2.71 0.80 -4.37
N THR A 153 2.71 -0.02 -5.41
CA THR A 153 3.62 -1.16 -5.57
C THR A 153 5.06 -0.69 -5.60
N TRP A 154 5.36 0.28 -6.46
CA TRP A 154 6.69 0.86 -6.56
C TRP A 154 7.17 1.46 -5.23
N GLN A 155 6.30 2.18 -4.51
CA GLN A 155 6.61 2.73 -3.19
C GLN A 155 6.93 1.66 -2.15
N MET A 156 6.16 0.57 -2.11
CA MET A 156 6.22 -0.42 -1.03
C MET A 156 7.21 -1.57 -1.29
N LEU A 157 7.58 -1.80 -2.55
CA LEU A 157 8.53 -2.86 -2.93
C LEU A 157 9.82 -2.86 -2.08
N PRO A 158 10.50 -1.72 -1.80
CA PRO A 158 11.72 -1.75 -1.02
C PRO A 158 11.52 -2.20 0.43
N TRP A 159 10.38 -1.85 1.02
CA TRP A 159 10.04 -2.28 2.38
C TRP A 159 9.84 -3.80 2.43
N TYR A 160 9.05 -4.35 1.50
CA TYR A 160 8.81 -5.80 1.45
C TYR A 160 10.10 -6.56 1.17
N MET A 161 10.93 -6.10 0.22
CA MET A 161 12.23 -6.71 -0.05
C MET A 161 13.10 -6.72 1.21
N ALA A 162 13.24 -5.60 1.90
CA ALA A 162 14.14 -5.51 3.05
C ALA A 162 13.66 -6.36 4.24
N PHE A 163 12.34 -6.38 4.49
CA PHE A 163 11.75 -7.21 5.52
C PHE A 163 11.94 -8.71 5.23
N LEU A 164 11.65 -9.13 4.00
CA LEU A 164 11.76 -10.53 3.58
C LEU A 164 13.22 -10.98 3.51
N LEU A 165 14.13 -10.15 3.01
CA LEU A 165 15.57 -10.42 2.99
C LEU A 165 16.11 -10.63 4.41
N GLY A 166 15.71 -9.80 5.37
CA GLY A 166 16.08 -9.99 6.77
C GLY A 166 15.58 -11.33 7.34
N GLY A 167 14.38 -11.75 6.94
CA GLY A 167 13.85 -13.08 7.25
C GLY A 167 14.68 -14.21 6.64
N LEU A 168 14.98 -14.13 5.33
CA LEU A 168 15.80 -15.12 4.63
C LEU A 168 17.21 -15.26 5.24
N GLN A 169 17.83 -14.14 5.62
CA GLN A 169 19.17 -14.10 6.22
C GLN A 169 19.18 -14.61 7.68
N SER A 170 18.04 -14.71 8.34
CA SER A 170 17.94 -15.26 9.70
C SER A 170 17.92 -16.78 9.76
N VAL A 171 17.72 -17.45 8.61
CA VAL A 171 17.73 -18.92 8.52
C VAL A 171 19.16 -19.43 8.68
N SER A 172 19.36 -20.47 9.49
CA SER A 172 20.69 -21.04 9.68
C SER A 172 21.23 -21.65 8.39
N HIS A 173 22.50 -21.38 8.07
CA HIS A 173 23.19 -21.98 6.94
C HIS A 173 23.14 -23.51 6.97
N ASP A 174 23.26 -24.12 8.16
CA ASP A 174 23.24 -25.58 8.32
C ASP A 174 21.94 -26.21 7.82
N GLN A 175 20.80 -25.51 8.00
CA GLN A 175 19.49 -25.98 7.53
C GLN A 175 19.39 -25.91 6.01
N VAL A 176 19.96 -24.85 5.41
CA VAL A 176 19.98 -24.67 3.96
C VAL A 176 20.89 -25.72 3.31
N GLU A 177 22.06 -25.99 3.90
CA GLU A 177 23.00 -27.00 3.43
C GLU A 177 22.41 -28.41 3.52
N ALA A 178 21.79 -28.76 4.66
CA ALA A 178 21.11 -30.05 4.82
C ALA A 178 20.03 -30.26 3.76
N ALA A 179 19.20 -29.24 3.47
CA ALA A 179 18.20 -29.32 2.41
C ALA A 179 18.81 -29.56 1.03
N HIS A 180 19.97 -28.95 0.74
CA HIS A 180 20.68 -29.14 -0.51
C HIS A 180 21.26 -30.56 -0.64
N ILE A 181 21.80 -31.11 0.46
CA ILE A 181 22.26 -32.50 0.53
C ILE A 181 21.09 -33.48 0.30
N ASP A 182 19.91 -33.18 0.84
CA ASP A 182 18.68 -33.97 0.67
C ASP A 182 18.03 -33.81 -0.72
N GLY A 183 18.63 -33.03 -1.63
CA GLY A 183 18.21 -32.88 -3.02
C GLY A 183 17.16 -31.79 -3.28
N ALA A 184 16.97 -30.86 -2.34
CA ALA A 184 16.20 -29.65 -2.58
C ALA A 184 17.05 -28.64 -3.38
N ASN A 185 16.64 -28.37 -4.63
CA ASN A 185 17.31 -27.46 -5.57
C ASN A 185 16.64 -26.09 -5.63
#